data_AF-A0A358UY76-F1
#
_entry.id   AF-A0A358UY76-F1
#
_cell.length_a   1.000
_cell.length_b   1.000
_cell.length_c   1.000
_cell.angle_alpha   90.00
_cell.angle_beta   90.00
_cell.angle_gamma   90.00
#
_symmetry.space_group_name_H-M   'P 1'
#
loop_
_entity.id
_entity.type
_entity.pdbx_description
1 polymer ?
#
loop_
_entity_poly.entity_id
_entity_poly.type
_entity_poly.pdbx_seq_one_letter_code
_entity_poly.pdbx_strand_id
1 'polypeptide(L)' 'MRRKSREVGSLGIGGSNPIRIQSMTTLPATDVEGSVEECRRLYNAGCELIRISTPRVADASAL' A
#
# COMPACT_ATOMS: atom_id res chain seq x y z
N MET A 1 7.97 -22.95 10.31
CA MET A 1 6.74 -23.28 9.56
C MET A 1 5.82 -22.07 9.57
N ARG A 2 5.07 -21.77 8.49
CA ARG A 2 4.16 -20.61 8.45
C ARG A 2 2.93 -20.83 9.35
N ARG A 3 2.46 -19.76 10.01
CA ARG A 3 1.27 -19.79 10.87
C ARG A 3 0.00 -19.95 10.03
N LYS A 4 -0.87 -20.88 10.43
CA LYS A 4 -2.22 -21.01 9.85
C LYS A 4 -3.02 -19.72 10.08
N SER A 5 -3.53 -19.14 9.00
CA SER A 5 -4.26 -17.87 9.00
C SER A 5 -5.38 -17.91 7.95
N ARG A 6 -6.36 -17.00 8.06
CA ARG A 6 -7.40 -16.80 7.03
C ARG A 6 -6.86 -15.94 5.90
N GLU A 7 -7.50 -16.03 4.75
CA GLU A 7 -7.23 -15.18 3.59
C GLU A 7 -8.06 -13.91 3.67
N VAL A 8 -7.48 -12.78 3.26
CA VAL A 8 -8.13 -11.45 3.29
C VAL A 8 -7.83 -10.70 1.99
N GLY A 9 -8.87 -10.05 1.45
CA GLY A 9 -8.77 -9.17 0.29
C GLY A 9 -8.53 -9.91 -1.02
N SER A 10 -8.54 -9.16 -2.13
CA SER A 10 -8.32 -9.69 -3.48
C SER A 10 -6.85 -9.96 -3.81
N LEU A 11 -5.91 -9.31 -3.13
CA LEU A 11 -4.46 -9.49 -3.34
C LEU A 11 -3.97 -10.86 -2.81
N GLY A 12 -4.78 -11.58 -2.02
CA GLY A 12 -4.38 -12.84 -1.40
C GLY A 12 -3.33 -12.61 -0.31
N ILE A 13 -3.81 -12.29 0.90
CA ILE A 13 -2.99 -12.11 2.11
C ILE A 13 -3.41 -13.17 3.14
N GLY A 14 -2.43 -13.89 3.70
CA GLY A 14 -2.68 -14.98 4.66
C GLY A 14 -2.94 -16.33 3.98
N GLY A 15 -3.32 -17.35 4.76
CA GLY A 15 -3.55 -18.71 4.25
C GLY A 15 -2.28 -19.33 3.64
N SER A 16 -2.41 -19.90 2.44
CA SER A 16 -1.29 -20.46 1.68
C SER A 16 -0.63 -19.45 0.72
N ASN A 17 -1.21 -18.24 0.54
CA ASN A 17 -0.67 -17.18 -0.32
C ASN A 17 0.74 -16.75 0.09
N PRO A 18 1.58 -16.23 -0.82
CA PRO A 18 2.93 -15.77 -0.49
C PRO A 18 2.95 -14.65 0.57
N ILE A 19 4.12 -14.40 1.15
CA ILE A 19 4.34 -13.19 1.97
C ILE A 19 4.34 -12.00 1.01
N ARG A 20 3.45 -11.04 1.24
CA ARG A 20 3.32 -9.84 0.40
C ARG A 20 4.25 -8.73 0.88
N ILE A 21 4.84 -8.00 -0.05
CA ILE A 21 5.67 -6.83 0.23
C ILE A 21 4.82 -5.57 0.23
N GLN A 22 4.87 -4.81 1.33
CA GLN A 22 4.15 -3.56 1.51
C GLN A 22 5.13 -2.42 1.80
N SER A 23 4.80 -1.21 1.33
CA SER A 23 5.46 0.04 1.70
C SER A 23 4.43 1.17 1.90
N MET A 24 4.90 2.38 2.20
CA MET A 24 4.08 3.56 2.43
C MET A 24 4.70 4.77 1.74
N THR A 25 3.86 5.65 1.19
CA THR A 25 4.31 6.95 0.69
C THR A 25 4.80 7.84 1.83
N THR A 26 5.70 8.76 1.52
CA THR A 26 6.27 9.73 2.47
C THR A 26 5.73 11.14 2.26
N LEU A 27 5.19 11.41 1.08
CA LEU A 27 4.61 12.70 0.72
C LEU A 27 3.21 12.90 1.33
N PRO A 28 2.80 14.16 1.57
CA PRO A 28 1.42 14.46 1.95
C PRO A 28 0.44 13.96 0.89
N ALA A 29 -0.68 13.36 1.29
CA ALA A 29 -1.68 12.84 0.34
C ALA A 29 -2.28 13.92 -0.57
N THR A 30 -2.25 15.19 -0.14
CA THR A 30 -2.67 16.33 -0.97
C THR A 30 -1.71 16.65 -2.12
N ASP A 31 -0.46 16.17 -2.09
CA ASP A 31 0.45 16.19 -3.23
C ASP A 31 0.22 14.94 -4.09
N VAL A 32 -0.82 15.03 -4.94
CA VAL A 32 -1.28 13.91 -5.77
C VAL A 32 -0.20 13.47 -6.75
N GLU A 33 0.41 14.41 -7.48
CA GLU A 33 1.41 14.09 -8.50
C GLU A 33 2.66 13.44 -7.88
N GLY A 34 3.16 14.02 -6.78
CA GLY A 34 4.28 13.45 -6.05
C GLY A 34 3.96 12.06 -5.49
N SER A 35 2.74 11.87 -4.96
CA SER A 35 2.29 10.57 -4.44
C SER A 35 2.18 9.52 -5.55
N VAL A 36 1.72 9.88 -6.75
CA VAL A 36 1.65 8.98 -7.91
C VAL A 36 3.04 8.55 -8.34
N GLU A 37 3.99 9.48 -8.45
CA GLU A 37 5.37 9.17 -8.84
C GLU A 37 6.10 8.34 -7.78
N GLU A 38 5.87 8.61 -6.48
CA GLU A 38 6.37 7.75 -5.41
C GLU A 38 5.75 6.34 -5.47
N CYS A 39 4.44 6.23 -5.71
CA CYS A 39 3.78 4.93 -5.90
C CYS A 39 4.42 4.15 -7.05
N ARG A 40 4.71 4.82 -8.17
CA ARG A 40 5.37 4.20 -9.33
C ARG A 40 6.76 3.67 -9.00
N ARG A 41 7.56 4.44 -8.24
CA ARG A 41 8.88 4.01 -7.77
C ARG A 41 8.78 2.79 -6.85
N LEU A 42 7.83 2.79 -5.92
CA LEU A 42 7.59 1.66 -5.01
C LEU A 42 7.16 0.40 -5.77
N TYR A 43 6.24 0.55 -6.72
CA TYR A 43 5.80 -0.55 -7.59
C TYR A 43 6.98 -1.15 -8.38
N ASN A 44 7.79 -0.29 -9.02
CA ASN A 44 8.98 -0.74 -9.76
C ASN A 44 10.04 -1.42 -8.86
N ALA A 45 10.05 -1.11 -7.56
CA ALA A 45 10.89 -1.77 -6.57
C ALA A 45 10.32 -3.11 -6.04
N GLY A 46 9.14 -3.53 -6.52
CA GLY A 46 8.50 -4.80 -6.13
C GLY A 46 7.49 -4.67 -5.00
N CYS A 47 7.03 -3.47 -4.66
CA CYS A 47 5.95 -3.28 -3.70
C CYS A 47 4.61 -3.75 -4.27
N GLU A 48 3.89 -4.61 -3.54
CA GLU A 48 2.61 -5.18 -3.97
C GLU A 48 1.40 -4.47 -3.32
N LEU A 49 1.63 -3.81 -2.18
CA LEU A 49 0.62 -3.02 -1.47
C LEU A 49 1.23 -1.71 -0.99
N ILE A 50 0.67 -0.58 -1.41
CA ILE A 50 1.17 0.75 -1.04
C ILE A 50 0.14 1.42 -0.14
N ARG A 51 0.60 1.98 0.98
CA ARG A 51 -0.25 2.73 1.92
C ARG A 51 0.00 4.23 1.79
N ILE A 52 -1.06 5.03 1.92
CA ILE A 52 -1.01 6.50 1.93
C ILE A 52 -1.58 6.98 3.27
N SER A 53 -0.98 8.01 3.87
CA SER A 53 -1.44 8.56 5.15
C SER A 53 -2.55 9.58 4.94
N THR A 54 -3.71 9.40 5.60
CA THR A 54 -4.87 10.29 5.49
C THR A 54 -5.33 10.84 6.86
N PRO A 55 -4.50 11.62 7.57
CA PRO A 55 -4.83 12.07 8.93
C PRO A 55 -5.88 13.18 8.99
N ARG A 56 -6.09 13.94 7.91
CA ARG A 56 -7.04 15.07 7.85
C ARG A 56 -8.06 14.86 6.74
N VAL A 57 -9.19 15.58 6.82
CA VAL A 57 -10.26 15.52 5.79
C VAL A 57 -9.73 15.87 4.40
N ALA A 58 -8.89 16.91 4.29
CA ALA A 58 -8.28 17.30 3.01
C ALA A 58 -7.42 16.20 2.39
N ASP A 59 -6.75 15.38 3.22
CA ASP A 59 -5.93 14.26 2.75
C ASP A 59 -6.83 13.16 2.14
N ALA A 60 -7.99 12.91 2.76
CA ALA A 60 -8.97 11.95 2.25
C ALA A 60 -9.71 12.45 1.01
N SER A 61 -9.96 13.77 0.89
CA SER A 61 -10.58 14.36 -0.30
C SER A 61 -9.69 14.37 -1.54
N ALA A 62 -8.38 14.12 -1.38
CA ALA A 62 -7.42 14.07 -2.47
C ALA A 62 -7.23 12.66 -3.07
N LEU A 63 -7.89 11.64 -2.51
CA LEU A 63 -7.85 10.24 -2.96
C LEU A 63 -9.17 9.83 -3.65
#